data_AF-A0A7J2MUC8-F1
#
_entry.id   AF-A0A7J2MUC8-F1
#
_cell.length_a   1.000
_cell.length_b   1.000
_cell.length_c   1.000
_cell.angle_alpha   90.00
_cell.angle_beta   90.00
_cell.angle_gamma   90.00
#
_symmetry.space_group_name_H-M   'P 1'
#
loop_
_entity.id
_entity.type
_entity.pdbx_description
1 polymer ?
#
loop_
_entity_poly.entity_id
_entity_poly.type
_entity_poly.pdbx_seq_one_letter_code
_entity_poly.pdbx_strand_id
1 'polypeptide(L)' 'MAKKAKVKSVIVKSVAKQIAKKKGMRFPDDAINALNKTVITLIECAAMRAKKNGRKTIRGYDF' A
#
# COMPACT_ATOMS: atom_id res chain seq x y z
N MET A 1 -10.75 -24.57 4.63
CA MET A 1 -10.64 -23.12 4.90
C MET A 1 -9.29 -22.64 4.40
N ALA A 2 -9.24 -21.96 3.26
CA ALA A 2 -7.99 -21.53 2.64
C ALA A 2 -7.27 -20.50 3.53
N LYS A 3 -6.01 -20.81 3.92
CA LYS A 3 -5.11 -19.87 4.60
C LYS A 3 -4.98 -18.63 3.71
N LYS A 4 -5.67 -17.54 4.04
CA LYS A 4 -5.41 -16.23 3.42
C LYS A 4 -3.93 -15.94 3.65
N ALA A 5 -3.15 -15.97 2.58
CA ALA A 5 -1.74 -15.58 2.64
C ALA A 5 -1.67 -14.22 3.32
N LYS A 6 -0.93 -14.15 4.43
CA LYS A 6 -0.75 -12.94 5.21
C LYS A 6 0.01 -11.97 4.31
N VAL A 7 -0.71 -11.10 3.61
CA VAL A 7 -0.09 -10.14 2.69
C VAL A 7 0.90 -9.32 3.50
N LYS A 8 2.19 -9.42 3.15
CA LYS A 8 3.24 -8.72 3.86
C LYS A 8 2.95 -7.22 3.79
N SER A 9 3.12 -6.53 4.92
CA SER A 9 2.92 -5.08 4.98
C SER A 9 3.96 -4.40 4.10
N VAL A 10 3.53 -3.60 3.13
CA VAL A 10 4.40 -2.70 2.36
C VAL A 10 4.64 -1.38 3.11
N ILE A 11 3.93 -1.18 4.22
CA ILE A 11 4.03 0.01 5.06
C ILE A 11 4.80 -0.32 6.34
N VAL A 12 5.75 0.53 6.68
CA VAL A 12 6.42 0.52 7.99
C VAL A 12 5.50 1.15 9.03
N LYS A 13 4.88 0.32 9.87
CA LYS A 13 3.86 0.76 10.85
C LYS A 13 4.34 1.90 11.76
N SER A 14 5.58 1.86 12.21
CA SER A 14 6.15 2.88 13.10
C SER A 14 6.18 4.26 12.43
N VAL A 15 6.60 4.32 11.16
CA VAL A 15 6.65 5.57 10.37
C VAL A 15 5.24 6.10 10.15
N ALA A 16 4.30 5.24 9.78
CA ALA A 16 2.90 5.64 9.61
C ALA A 16 2.32 6.25 10.90
N LYS A 17 2.51 5.59 12.05
CA LYS A 17 2.07 6.11 13.36
C LYS A 17 2.75 7.43 13.72
N GLN A 18 4.04 7.60 13.42
CA GLN A 18 4.76 8.85 13.66
C GLN A 18 4.20 10.01 12.83
N ILE A 19 3.87 9.79 11.55
CA ILE A 19 3.27 10.81 10.69
C ILE A 19 1.92 11.27 11.24
N ALA A 20 1.07 10.33 11.67
CA ALA A 20 -0.22 10.67 12.29
C ALA A 20 -0.02 11.44 13.60
N LYS A 21 0.93 11.01 14.44
CA LYS A 21 1.24 11.67 15.73
C LYS A 21 1.69 13.12 15.54
N LYS A 22 2.50 13.42 14.52
CA LYS A 22 2.90 14.79 14.17
C LYS A 22 1.71 15.70 13.85
N LYS A 23 0.58 15.11 13.46
CA LYS A 23 -0.69 15.81 13.20
C LYS A 23 -1.66 15.73 14.38
N GLY A 24 -1.22 15.31 15.56
CA GLY A 24 -2.09 15.11 16.73
C GLY A 24 -3.06 13.94 16.61
N MET A 25 -2.90 13.07 15.60
CA MET A 25 -3.80 11.95 15.33
C MET A 25 -3.23 10.63 15.83
N ARG A 26 -4.13 9.71 16.20
CA ARG A 26 -3.81 8.30 16.45
C ARG A 26 -4.00 7.51 15.17
N PHE A 27 -3.16 6.50 14.95
CA PHE A 27 -3.27 5.62 13.80
C PHE A 27 -3.40 4.16 14.27
N PRO A 28 -4.64 3.66 14.44
CA PRO A 28 -4.87 2.31 14.94
C PRO A 28 -4.49 1.25 13.89
N ASP A 29 -4.32 0.00 14.33
CA ASP A 29 -3.76 -1.07 13.50
C ASP A 29 -4.70 -1.50 12.36
N ASP A 30 -6.01 -1.39 12.54
CA ASP A 30 -7.03 -1.61 11.51
C ASP A 30 -6.89 -0.61 10.36
N ALA A 31 -6.71 0.68 10.69
CA ALA A 31 -6.52 1.74 9.71
C ALA A 31 -5.18 1.56 8.96
N ILE A 32 -4.13 1.10 9.63
CA ILE A 32 -2.86 0.76 8.97
C ILE A 32 -3.02 -0.44 8.03
N ASN A 33 -3.78 -1.46 8.45
CA ASN A 33 -4.08 -2.62 7.61
C ASN A 33 -4.92 -2.21 6.38
N ALA A 34 -5.86 -1.28 6.53
CA ALA A 34 -6.63 -0.72 5.43
C ALA A 34 -5.73 0.05 4.46
N LEU A 35 -4.89 0.96 4.96
CA LEU A 35 -3.93 1.70 4.15
C LEU A 35 -3.00 0.75 3.39
N ASN A 36 -2.53 -0.32 4.03
CA ASN A 36 -1.68 -1.31 3.39
C ASN A 36 -2.36 -1.97 2.18
N LYS A 37 -3.64 -2.35 2.31
CA LYS A 37 -4.42 -2.89 1.19
C LYS A 37 -4.57 -1.87 0.07
N THR A 38 -4.87 -0.61 0.39
CA THR A 38 -4.98 0.46 -0.60
C THR A 38 -3.70 0.64 -1.39
N VAL A 39 -2.54 0.67 -0.73
CA VAL A 39 -1.24 0.81 -1.40
C VAL A 39 -0.95 -0.39 -2.31
N ILE A 40 -1.29 -1.61 -1.89
CA ILE A 40 -1.13 -2.80 -2.74
C ILE A 40 -2.00 -2.71 -3.99
N THR A 41 -3.27 -2.33 -3.85
CA THR A 41 -4.17 -2.13 -4.99
C THR A 41 -3.64 -1.05 -5.94
N LEU A 42 -3.09 0.05 -5.41
CA LEU A 42 -2.46 1.09 -6.23
C LEU A 42 -1.26 0.55 -7.03
N ILE A 43 -0.41 -0.27 -6.42
CA ILE A 43 0.72 -0.91 -7.10
C ILE A 43 0.23 -1.87 -8.19
N GLU A 44 -0.82 -2.65 -7.94
CA GLU A 44 -1.43 -3.55 -8.92
C GLU A 44 -2.01 -2.77 -10.12
N CYS A 45 -2.73 -1.67 -9.86
CA CYS A 45 -3.24 -0.78 -10.90
C CYS A 45 -2.11 -0.16 -11.74
N ALA A 46 -1.05 0.31 -11.08
CA ALA A 46 0.12 0.86 -11.76
C ALA A 46 0.84 -0.19 -12.62
N ALA A 47 0.98 -1.42 -12.11
CA ALA A 47 1.53 -2.55 -12.87
C ALA A 47 0.67 -2.89 -14.10
N MET A 48 -0.66 -2.88 -13.96
CA MET A 48 -1.57 -3.11 -15.08
C MET A 48 -1.43 -2.03 -16.15
N ARG A 49 -1.35 -0.74 -15.78
CA ARG A 49 -1.12 0.37 -16.72
C ARG A 49 0.24 0.26 -17.42
N ALA A 50 1.29 -0.06 -16.67
CA ALA A 50 2.63 -0.29 -17.23
C ALA A 50 2.61 -1.43 -18.26
N LYS A 51 1.98 -2.56 -17.90
CA LYS A 51 1.83 -3.73 -18.77
C LYS A 51 0.99 -3.42 -20.02
N LYS A 52 -0.11 -2.68 -19.88
CA LYS A 52 -0.96 -2.24 -21.01
C LYS A 52 -0.18 -1.40 -22.01
N ASN A 53 0.79 -0.62 -21.53
CA ASN A 53 1.67 0.21 -22.36
C ASN A 53 2.94 -0.55 -22.82
N GLY A 54 2.99 -1.88 -22.70
CA GLY A 54 4.11 -2.71 -23.14
C GLY A 54 5.37 -2.60 -22.28
N ARG A 55 5.30 -1.94 -21.11
CA ARG A 55 6.46 -1.71 -20.23
C ARG A 55 6.52 -2.75 -19.12
N LYS A 56 7.75 -3.11 -18.74
CA LYS A 56 8.06 -3.95 -17.56
C LYS A 56 8.39 -3.14 -16.31
N THR A 57 8.40 -1.81 -16.41
CA THR A 57 8.81 -0.89 -15.34
C THR A 57 7.65 0.02 -14.99
N ILE A 58 7.25 -0.01 -13.70
CA ILE A 58 6.31 0.94 -13.12
C ILE A 58 7.02 2.28 -12.94
N ARG A 59 6.38 3.36 -13.38
CA ARG A 59 6.86 4.74 -13.27
C ARG A 59 5.89 5.57 -12.43
N GLY A 60 6.32 6.76 -12.03
CA GLY A 60 5.49 7.67 -11.21
C GLY A 60 4.13 7.99 -11.83
N TYR A 61 4.08 8.13 -13.16
CA TYR A 61 2.84 8.40 -13.90
C TYR A 61 1.91 7.18 -14.07
N ASP A 62 2.31 6.00 -13.58
CA ASP A 62 1.45 4.82 -13.58
C ASP A 62 0.53 4.76 -12.35
N PHE A 63 0.83 5.50 -11.28
CA PHE A 63 0.00 5.54 -10.08
C PHE A 63 -1.23 6.43 -10.26
#